data_AF-A0A2D4VHE5-F1
#
_entry.id   AF-A0A2D4VHE5-F1
#
_cell.length_a   1.000
_cell.length_b   1.000
_cell.length_c   1.000
_cell.angle_alpha   90.00
_cell.angle_beta   90.00
_cell.angle_gamma   90.00
#
_symmetry.space_group_name_H-M   'P 1'
#
loop_
_entity.id
_entity.type
_entity.pdbx_description
1 polymer ?
#
loop_
_entity_poly.entity_id
_entity_poly.type
_entity_poly.pdbx_seq_one_letter_code
_entity_poly.pdbx_strand_id
1 'polypeptide(L)'
;MSGGTSGKQDEKPHYAGHRERLRERFLTAPDALPDYELLELILFRAIPRRDVKPLAKDLIARFGGFSEVLSAEPDRLREVNGVKDAIVTELRIAREAGLRLSRATVIEKE
;
A
#
# COMPACT_ATOMS: atom_id res chain seq x y z
N MET A 1 20.05 -46.17 19.52
CA MET A 1 20.38 -44.85 18.92
C MET A 1 19.10 -44.27 18.35
N SER A 2 18.43 -43.38 19.10
CA SER A 2 17.21 -42.72 18.66
C SER A 2 17.55 -41.25 18.44
N GLY A 3 17.51 -40.81 17.18
CA GLY A 3 17.79 -39.44 16.78
C GLY A 3 16.73 -38.98 15.80
N GLY A 4 15.55 -38.62 16.32
CA GLY A 4 14.54 -37.89 15.56
C GLY A 4 14.90 -36.41 15.55
N THR A 5 15.47 -35.91 14.46
CA THR A 5 15.59 -34.47 14.22
C THR A 5 14.32 -33.96 13.56
N SER A 6 13.42 -33.42 14.38
CA SER A 6 12.25 -32.66 13.95
C SER A 6 12.72 -31.41 13.20
N GLY A 7 12.29 -31.26 11.95
CA GLY A 7 12.66 -30.14 11.09
C GLY A 7 12.21 -28.81 11.68
N LYS A 8 13.15 -27.86 11.80
CA LYS A 8 12.83 -26.45 12.00
C LYS A 8 12.14 -25.96 10.74
N GLN A 9 10.84 -25.71 10.82
CA GLN A 9 10.14 -24.93 9.80
C GLN A 9 10.60 -23.48 9.97
N ASP A 10 11.37 -22.98 9.01
CA ASP A 10 11.74 -21.57 8.92
C ASP A 10 10.48 -20.72 8.91
N GLU A 11 10.25 -20.03 10.02
CA GLU A 11 9.15 -19.10 10.25
C GLU A 11 9.35 -17.88 9.35
N LYS A 12 9.00 -18.02 8.06
CA LYS A 12 8.99 -16.89 7.12
C LYS A 12 8.08 -15.82 7.72
N PRO A 13 8.54 -14.56 7.80
CA PRO A 13 7.73 -13.51 8.40
C PRO A 13 6.37 -13.41 7.71
N HIS A 14 5.29 -13.47 8.48
CA HIS A 14 3.90 -13.56 8.00
C HIS A 14 3.52 -12.50 6.94
N TYR A 15 4.20 -11.35 6.97
CA TYR A 15 4.03 -10.25 6.00
C TYR A 15 4.60 -10.52 4.60
N ALA A 16 5.54 -11.45 4.45
CA ALA A 16 6.19 -11.73 3.16
C ALA A 16 5.19 -12.34 2.16
N GLY A 17 4.41 -13.35 2.59
CA GLY A 17 3.39 -13.97 1.74
C GLY A 17 2.17 -13.07 1.53
N HIS A 18 1.87 -12.15 2.47
CA HIS A 18 0.76 -11.20 2.32
C HIS A 18 0.94 -10.30 1.10
N ARG A 19 2.14 -9.74 0.91
CA ARG A 19 2.45 -8.87 -0.22
C ARG A 19 2.22 -9.54 -1.58
N GLU A 20 2.64 -10.79 -1.71
CA GLU A 20 2.50 -11.56 -2.95
C GLU A 20 1.04 -11.86 -3.25
N ARG A 21 0.31 -12.42 -2.28
CA ARG A 21 -1.14 -12.68 -2.41
C ARG A 21 -1.93 -11.42 -2.74
N LEU A 22 -1.57 -10.28 -2.14
CA LEU A 22 -2.26 -9.02 -2.39
C LEU A 22 -2.01 -8.51 -3.82
N ARG A 23 -0.81 -8.69 -4.36
CA ARG A 23 -0.49 -8.36 -5.77
C ARG A 23 -1.23 -9.27 -6.73
N GLU A 24 -1.26 -10.57 -6.47
CA GLU A 24 -2.03 -11.53 -7.29
C GLU A 24 -3.51 -11.16 -7.32
N ARG A 25 -4.08 -10.82 -6.16
CA ARG A 25 -5.48 -10.38 -6.08
C ARG A 25 -5.71 -9.06 -6.82
N PHE A 26 -4.78 -8.10 -6.73
CA PHE A 26 -4.89 -6.85 -7.48
C PHE A 26 -4.88 -7.06 -9.00
N LEU A 27 -4.06 -7.98 -9.50
CA LEU A 27 -3.99 -8.31 -10.92
C LEU A 27 -5.24 -9.02 -11.45
N THR A 28 -6.01 -9.66 -10.57
CA THR A 28 -7.19 -10.46 -10.93
C THR A 28 -8.51 -9.73 -10.68
N ALA A 29 -8.61 -8.97 -9.59
CA ALA A 29 -9.83 -8.28 -9.18
C ALA A 29 -9.50 -6.94 -8.50
N PRO A 30 -8.98 -5.94 -9.24
CA PRO A 30 -8.57 -4.66 -8.68
C PRO A 30 -9.70 -3.92 -7.95
N ASP A 31 -10.92 -3.96 -8.50
CA ASP A 31 -12.10 -3.27 -7.94
C ASP A 31 -12.66 -3.93 -6.67
N ALA A 32 -12.25 -5.17 -6.39
CA ALA A 32 -12.65 -5.89 -5.18
C ALA A 32 -11.74 -5.58 -3.98
N LEU A 33 -10.66 -4.81 -4.17
CA LEU A 33 -9.78 -4.41 -3.09
C LEU A 33 -10.42 -3.29 -2.26
N PRO A 34 -10.49 -3.44 -0.93
CA PRO A 34 -10.72 -2.31 -0.04
C PRO A 34 -9.62 -1.25 -0.18
N ASP A 35 -9.98 0.01 0.01
CA ASP A 35 -9.11 1.18 -0.01
C ASP A 35 -7.78 0.99 0.74
N TYR A 36 -7.84 0.44 1.96
CA TYR A 36 -6.62 0.25 2.76
C TYR A 36 -5.69 -0.79 2.12
N GLU A 37 -6.20 -1.82 1.43
CA GLU A 37 -5.38 -2.84 0.76
C GLU A 37 -4.79 -2.30 -0.54
N LEU A 38 -5.51 -1.44 -1.25
CA LEU A 38 -4.94 -0.69 -2.37
C LEU A 38 -3.82 0.26 -1.89
N LEU A 39 -4.00 0.90 -0.75
CA LEU A 39 -2.98 1.75 -0.12
C LEU A 39 -1.75 0.92 0.30
N GLU A 40 -1.94 -0.29 0.85
CA GLU A 40 -0.83 -1.20 1.18
C GLU A 40 0.06 -1.49 -0.03
N LEU A 41 -0.52 -1.68 -1.23
CA LEU A 41 0.24 -1.91 -2.46
C LEU A 41 1.14 -0.74 -2.85
N ILE A 42 0.70 0.50 -2.60
CA ILE A 42 1.51 1.71 -2.79
C ILE A 42 2.63 1.74 -1.73
N LEU A 43 2.28 1.57 -0.45
CA LEU A 43 3.22 1.64 0.67
C LEU A 43 4.33 0.58 0.58
N PHE A 44 4.02 -0.59 0.00
CA PHE A 44 5.00 -1.64 -0.27
C PHE A 44 6.18 -1.18 -1.13
N ARG A 45 6.02 -0.17 -1.98
CA ARG A 45 7.11 0.39 -2.81
C ARG A 45 8.09 1.20 -1.97
N ALA A 46 7.59 1.90 -0.95
CA ALA A 46 8.41 2.71 -0.03
C ALA A 46 8.95 1.94 1.18
N ILE A 47 8.26 0.88 1.61
CA ILE A 47 8.58 0.13 2.84
C ILE A 47 8.91 -1.33 2.51
N PRO A 48 10.20 -1.70 2.40
CA PRO A 48 10.60 -3.07 2.16
C PRO A 48 10.53 -3.90 3.44
N ARG A 49 10.00 -5.14 3.33
CA ARG A 49 10.07 -6.19 4.35
C ARG A 49 9.52 -5.80 5.75
N ARG A 50 8.45 -5.01 5.80
CA ARG A 50 7.70 -4.71 7.04
C ARG A 50 6.20 -4.85 6.81
N ASP A 51 5.45 -5.03 7.89
CA ASP A 51 3.99 -4.92 7.87
C ASP A 51 3.59 -3.45 7.69
N VAL A 52 2.78 -3.17 6.67
CA VAL A 52 2.30 -1.82 6.35
C VAL A 52 0.80 -1.67 6.60
N LYS A 53 0.12 -2.76 6.98
CA LYS A 53 -1.33 -2.76 7.20
C LYS A 53 -1.77 -1.80 8.32
N PRO A 54 -1.08 -1.73 9.49
CA PRO A 54 -1.43 -0.75 10.50
C PRO A 54 -1.33 0.68 9.97
N LEU A 55 -0.23 1.01 9.28
CA LEU A 55 -0.03 2.34 8.71
C LEU A 55 -1.08 2.69 7.66
N ALA A 56 -1.44 1.76 6.78
CA ALA A 56 -2.50 1.98 5.79
C ALA A 56 -3.84 2.31 6.47
N LYS A 57 -4.20 1.57 7.51
CA LYS A 57 -5.42 1.82 8.28
C LYS A 57 -5.37 3.16 9.02
N ASP A 58 -4.24 3.50 9.63
CA ASP A 58 -4.07 4.77 10.35
C ASP A 58 -4.20 5.97 9.40
N LEU A 59 -3.63 5.87 8.21
CA LEU A 59 -3.77 6.89 7.16
C LEU A 59 -5.23 7.05 6.74
N ILE A 60 -5.92 5.96 6.43
CA ILE A 60 -7.35 6.01 6.05
C ILE A 60 -8.19 6.60 7.18
N ALA A 61 -7.99 6.17 8.42
CA ALA A 61 -8.72 6.67 9.57
C ALA A 61 -8.48 8.16 9.83
N ARG A 62 -7.24 8.64 9.63
CA ARG A 62 -6.88 10.05 9.84
C ARG A 62 -7.43 10.96 8.75
N PHE A 63 -7.37 10.54 7.49
CA PHE A 63 -7.67 11.40 6.35
C PHE A 63 -9.09 11.23 5.78
N GLY A 64 -9.76 10.11 6.09
CA GLY A 64 -11.17 9.89 5.76
C GLY A 64 -11.42 8.98 4.55
N GLY A 65 -10.37 8.53 3.85
CA GLY A 65 -10.52 7.65 2.69
C GLY A 65 -9.27 7.60 1.82
N PHE A 66 -9.26 6.73 0.81
CA PHE A 66 -8.11 6.57 -0.08
C PHE A 66 -7.78 7.85 -0.87
N SER A 67 -8.81 8.48 -1.44
CA SER A 67 -8.69 9.73 -2.20
C SER A 67 -8.15 10.88 -1.34
N GLU A 68 -8.60 10.95 -0.09
CA GLU A 68 -8.18 11.94 0.89
C GLU A 68 -6.72 11.72 1.31
N VAL A 69 -6.28 10.47 1.48
CA VAL A 69 -4.86 10.15 1.73
C VAL A 69 -3.98 10.60 0.56
N LEU A 70 -4.38 10.30 -0.68
CA LEU A 70 -3.61 10.71 -1.86
C LEU A 70 -3.55 12.24 -2.00
N SER A 71 -4.64 12.94 -1.65
CA SER A 71 -4.79 14.37 -1.81
C SER A 71 -4.33 15.22 -0.63
N ALA A 72 -4.11 14.62 0.54
CA ALA A 72 -3.61 15.30 1.74
C ALA A 72 -2.34 16.11 1.46
N GLU A 73 -2.07 17.19 2.20
CA GLU A 73 -0.82 17.95 2.08
C GLU A 73 0.40 17.15 2.58
N PRO A 74 1.61 17.33 2.02
CA PRO A 74 2.80 16.56 2.42
C PRO A 74 3.11 16.67 3.90
N ASP A 75 2.99 17.86 4.48
CA ASP A 75 3.32 18.10 5.89
C ASP A 75 2.32 17.40 6.82
N ARG A 76 1.04 17.37 6.43
CA ARG A 76 0.01 16.62 7.14
C ARG A 76 0.26 15.12 7.13
N LEU A 77 0.75 14.57 6.02
CA LEU A 77 1.13 13.16 5.94
C LEU A 77 2.29 12.85 6.89
N ARG A 78 3.27 13.74 7.01
CA ARG A 78 4.43 13.58 7.90
C ARG A 78 4.10 13.62 9.38
N GLU A 79 2.94 14.16 9.76
CA GLU A 79 2.43 14.10 11.15
C GLU A 79 2.06 12.66 11.57
N VAL A 80 1.91 11.73 10.62
CA VAL A 80 1.61 10.32 10.92
C VAL A 80 2.90 9.56 11.23
N ASN A 81 2.94 8.92 12.40
CA ASN A 81 4.09 8.13 12.84
C ASN A 81 4.46 7.08 11.79
N GLY A 82 5.73 7.07 11.39
CA GLY A 82 6.26 6.14 10.39
C GLY A 82 6.16 6.62 8.94
N VAL A 83 5.47 7.73 8.67
CA VAL A 83 5.50 8.37 7.35
C VAL A 83 6.80 9.14 7.17
N LYS A 84 7.51 8.83 6.09
CA LYS A 84 8.77 9.48 5.67
C LYS A 84 8.64 9.91 4.20
N ASP A 85 9.63 10.65 3.70
CA ASP A 85 9.60 11.19 2.34
C ASP A 85 9.43 10.13 1.23
N ALA A 86 9.91 8.89 1.45
CA ALA A 86 9.68 7.79 0.51
C ALA A 86 8.19 7.47 0.36
N ILE A 87 7.43 7.45 1.47
CA ILE A 87 5.99 7.19 1.45
C ILE A 87 5.26 8.37 0.80
N VAL A 88 5.63 9.60 1.17
CA VAL A 88 5.05 10.81 0.58
C VAL A 88 5.25 10.82 -0.94
N THR A 89 6.46 10.48 -1.41
CA THR A 89 6.77 10.38 -2.84
C THR A 89 5.88 9.38 -3.55
N GLU A 90 5.71 8.16 -3.02
CA GLU A 90 4.87 7.14 -3.66
C GLU A 90 3.38 7.55 -3.72
N LEU A 91 2.87 8.20 -2.67
CA LEU A 91 1.50 8.74 -2.68
C LEU A 91 1.32 9.84 -3.73
N ARG A 92 2.32 10.72 -3.90
CA ARG A 92 2.30 11.77 -4.93
C ARG A 92 2.37 11.21 -6.34
N ILE A 93 3.18 10.18 -6.56
CA ILE A 93 3.25 9.48 -7.85
C ILE A 93 1.87 8.90 -8.19
N ALA A 94 1.22 8.21 -7.25
CA ALA A 94 -0.11 7.65 -7.46
C ALA A 94 -1.16 8.72 -7.78
N ARG A 95 -1.18 9.83 -7.01
CA ARG A 95 -2.09 10.95 -7.27
C ARG A 95 -1.88 11.56 -8.66
N GLU A 96 -0.63 11.86 -9.01
CA GLU A 96 -0.31 12.53 -10.28
C GLU A 96 -0.64 11.63 -11.48
N ALA A 97 -0.42 10.31 -11.37
CA ALA A 97 -0.85 9.35 -12.38
C ALA A 97 -2.38 9.40 -12.58
N GLY A 98 -3.15 9.38 -11.48
CA GLY A 98 -4.61 9.50 -11.51
C GLY A 98 -5.09 10.80 -12.16
N LEU A 99 -4.49 11.94 -11.81
CA LEU A 99 -4.85 13.25 -12.37
C LEU A 99 -4.57 13.35 -13.88
N ARG A 100 -3.49 12.73 -14.36
CA ARG A 100 -3.18 12.73 -15.81
C ARG A 100 -4.16 11.86 -16.59
N LEU A 101 -4.53 10.69 -16.05
CA LEU A 101 -5.54 9.82 -16.65
C LEU A 101 -6.92 10.48 -16.68
N SER A 102 -7.32 11.16 -15.60
CA SER A 102 -8.61 11.87 -15.54
C SER A 102 -8.66 13.04 -16.53
N ARG A 103 -7.55 13.73 -16.78
CA ARG A 103 -7.48 14.80 -17.78
C ARG A 103 -7.56 14.25 -19.21
N ALA A 104 -6.84 13.17 -19.50
CA ALA A 104 -6.84 12.55 -20.83
C ALA A 104 -8.26 12.10 -21.25
N THR A 105 -9.01 11.48 -20.33
CA THR A 105 -10.38 11.02 -20.59
C THR A 105 -11.42 12.13 -20.76
N VAL A 106 -11.12 13.36 -20.30
CA VAL A 106 -11.98 14.54 -20.53
C VAL A 106 -11.71 15.14 -21.90
N ILE A 107 -10.43 15.19 -22.33
CA ILE A 107 -10.03 15.75 -23.63
C ILE A 107 -10.54 14.89 -24.80
N GLU A 108 -10.68 13.58 -24.64
CA GLU A 108 -11.22 12.69 -25.68
C GLU A 108 -12.74 12.79 -25.89
N LYS A 109 -13.45 13.57 -25.08
CA LYS A 109 -14.92 13.70 -25.15
C LYS A 109 -15.40 15.01 -25.79
N GLU A 110 -14.51 15.79 -26.41
CA GLU A 110 -14.81 16.98 -27.22
C GLU A 110 -14.50 16.74 -28.70
#